data_AF-A0A534X3C6-F1
#
_entry.id   AF-A0A534X3C6-F1
#
_cell.length_a   1.000
_cell.length_b   1.000
_cell.length_c   1.000
_cell.angle_alpha   90.00
_cell.angle_beta   90.00
_cell.angle_gamma   90.00
#
_symmetry.space_group_name_H-M   'P 1'
#
loop_
_entity.id
_entity.type
_entity.pdbx_description
1 polymer ?
#
loop_
_entity_poly.entity_id
_entity_poly.type
_entity_poly.pdbx_seq_one_letter_code
_entity_poly.pdbx_strand_id
1 'polypeptide(L)'
;MSLFWRWAALGAYVAAIYSSLPFAPRWGLRFLRTAPGSWFLGPGLAFVIVAGAAALLLALRRRRAPARAYAALAVAATGYALAFTWLSAQRLERTHLPEYGMAAWLAWRAVAPLVPGPLAGYAAGAALAAAIGYGDELLQGIVPGRYYDIRDVAMNALGAVLAVIVIAAAGTGERRHKAVEREPSAKFATRGPVA
;
A
#
# COMPACT_ATOMS: atom_id res chain seq x y z
N MET A 1 17.97 0.36 -7.64
CA MET A 1 17.73 -0.95 -6.98
C MET A 1 17.41 -1.98 -8.04
N SER A 2 18.24 -3.01 -8.16
CA SER A 2 18.07 -4.11 -9.13
C SER A 2 16.78 -4.90 -8.88
N LEU A 3 16.34 -5.67 -9.86
CA LEU A 3 15.16 -6.52 -9.75
C LEU A 3 15.29 -7.53 -8.60
N PHE A 4 16.48 -8.11 -8.43
CA PHE A 4 16.81 -9.02 -7.32
C PHE A 4 16.45 -8.42 -5.96
N TRP A 5 16.91 -7.20 -5.66
CA TRP A 5 16.66 -6.55 -4.36
C TRP A 5 15.19 -6.23 -4.12
N ARG A 6 14.38 -6.07 -5.18
CA ARG A 6 12.93 -5.85 -5.04
C ARG A 6 12.22 -7.12 -4.63
N TRP A 7 12.57 -8.24 -5.25
CA TRP A 7 12.08 -9.56 -4.88
C TRP A 7 12.58 -10.00 -3.50
N ALA A 8 13.85 -9.73 -3.17
CA ALA A 8 14.39 -10.01 -1.84
C ALA A 8 13.65 -9.21 -0.76
N ALA A 9 13.36 -7.93 -1.00
CA ALA A 9 12.58 -7.11 -0.07
C ALA A 9 11.14 -7.63 0.11
N LEU A 10 10.47 -8.02 -0.99
CA LEU A 10 9.14 -8.65 -0.91
C LEU A 10 9.21 -9.98 -0.15
N GLY A 11 10.15 -10.86 -0.50
CA GLY A 11 10.31 -12.16 0.14
C GLY A 11 10.63 -12.06 1.63
N ALA A 12 11.50 -11.13 2.01
CA ALA A 12 11.80 -10.86 3.43
C ALA A 12 10.57 -10.35 4.18
N TYR A 13 9.77 -9.48 3.55
CA TYR A 13 8.52 -8.99 4.13
C TYR A 13 7.49 -10.12 4.30
N VAL A 14 7.27 -10.95 3.28
CA VAL A 14 6.38 -12.12 3.36
C VAL A 14 6.84 -13.10 4.43
N ALA A 15 8.14 -13.38 4.50
CA ALA A 15 8.70 -14.24 5.54
C ALA A 15 8.46 -13.67 6.95
N ALA A 16 8.55 -12.35 7.12
CA ALA A 16 8.24 -11.70 8.39
C ALA A 16 6.75 -11.85 8.77
N ILE A 17 5.82 -11.68 7.83
CA ILE A 17 4.38 -11.90 8.05
C ILE A 17 4.15 -13.34 8.52
N TYR A 18 4.56 -14.32 7.69
CA TYR A 18 4.27 -15.73 7.95
C TYR A 18 4.93 -16.26 9.22
N SER A 19 6.16 -15.82 9.51
CA SER A 19 6.85 -16.21 10.74
C SER A 19 6.24 -15.57 11.99
N SER A 20 5.49 -14.48 11.86
CA SER A 20 4.83 -13.82 12.99
C SER A 20 3.51 -14.51 13.41
N LEU A 21 2.88 -15.30 12.54
CA LEU A 21 1.58 -15.95 12.76
C LEU A 21 1.45 -16.69 14.12
N PRO A 22 2.42 -17.53 14.56
CA PRO A 22 2.30 -18.26 15.82
C PRO A 22 2.39 -17.36 17.06
N PHE A 23 2.95 -16.17 16.90
CA PHE A 23 3.27 -15.24 17.98
C PHE A 23 2.27 -14.07 18.05
N ALA A 24 1.66 -13.69 16.93
CA ALA A 24 0.80 -12.53 16.80
C ALA A 24 -0.36 -12.49 17.83
N PRO A 25 -1.10 -13.57 18.14
CA PRO A 25 -2.12 -13.52 19.19
C PRO A 25 -1.52 -13.28 20.57
N ARG A 26 -0.39 -13.93 20.88
CA ARG A 26 0.22 -13.88 22.22
C ARG A 26 0.87 -12.54 22.49
N TRP A 27 1.64 -12.02 21.54
CA TRP A 27 2.35 -10.77 21.68
C TRP A 27 1.48 -9.57 21.33
N GLY A 28 0.66 -9.67 20.29
CA GLY A 28 -0.25 -8.60 19.87
C GLY A 28 -1.29 -8.26 20.93
N LEU A 29 -1.92 -9.26 21.56
CA LEU A 29 -2.87 -9.00 22.65
C LEU A 29 -2.18 -8.46 23.91
N ARG A 30 -0.96 -8.92 24.23
CA ARG A 30 -0.18 -8.38 25.35
C ARG A 30 0.21 -6.91 25.09
N PHE A 31 0.68 -6.61 23.89
CA PHE A 31 1.03 -5.26 23.47
C PHE A 31 -0.18 -4.33 23.48
N LEU A 32 -1.32 -4.76 22.94
CA LEU A 32 -2.58 -4.01 22.97
C LEU A 32 -3.04 -3.64 24.39
N ARG A 33 -2.74 -4.47 25.39
CA ARG A 33 -3.07 -4.21 26.80
C ARG A 33 -2.15 -3.17 27.44
N THR A 34 -1.04 -2.81 26.81
CA THR A 34 -0.16 -1.73 27.29
C THR A 34 -0.69 -0.36 26.86
N ALA A 35 -0.41 0.69 27.62
CA ALA A 35 -0.74 2.07 27.24
C ALA A 35 -0.12 2.47 25.89
N PRO A 36 1.15 2.14 25.57
CA PRO A 36 1.73 2.41 24.26
C PRO A 36 1.02 1.65 23.13
N GLY A 37 0.71 0.36 23.31
CA GLY A 37 0.11 -0.44 22.23
C GLY A 37 -1.35 -0.09 21.96
N SER A 38 -2.14 0.19 23.01
CA SER A 38 -3.52 0.69 22.85
C SER A 38 -3.57 2.07 22.20
N TRP A 39 -2.62 2.96 22.51
CA TRP A 39 -2.49 4.24 21.84
C TRP A 39 -2.07 4.05 20.38
N PHE A 40 -1.04 3.26 20.11
CA PHE A 40 -0.50 3.05 18.76
C PHE A 40 -1.53 2.43 17.82
N LEU A 41 -2.20 1.34 18.24
CA LEU A 41 -3.25 0.67 17.45
C LEU A 41 -4.62 1.35 17.55
N GLY A 42 -4.72 2.44 18.31
CA GLY A 42 -5.89 3.29 18.44
C GLY A 42 -5.68 4.67 17.80
N PRO A 43 -5.64 5.76 18.58
CA PRO A 43 -5.50 7.11 18.05
C PRO A 43 -4.16 7.37 17.34
N GLY A 44 -3.07 6.70 17.73
CA GLY A 44 -1.76 6.83 17.10
C GLY A 44 -1.75 6.44 15.62
N LEU A 45 -2.42 5.34 15.26
CA LEU A 45 -2.60 4.92 13.87
C LEU A 45 -3.34 5.98 13.06
N ALA A 46 -4.37 6.62 13.64
CA ALA A 46 -5.09 7.70 12.98
C ALA A 46 -4.15 8.91 12.69
N PHE A 47 -3.28 9.28 13.62
CA PHE A 47 -2.27 10.32 13.38
C PHE A 47 -1.33 9.97 12.24
N VAL A 48 -0.81 8.73 12.19
CA VAL A 48 0.06 8.27 11.10
C VAL A 48 -0.66 8.32 9.75
N ILE A 49 -1.93 7.89 9.71
CA ILE A 49 -2.75 7.94 8.49
C ILE A 49 -2.96 9.40 8.04
N VAL A 50 -3.33 10.30 8.95
CA VAL A 50 -3.56 11.72 8.62
C VAL A 50 -2.27 12.39 8.15
N ALA A 51 -1.15 12.15 8.83
CA ALA A 51 0.16 12.68 8.42
C ALA A 51 0.58 12.16 7.04
N GLY A 52 0.41 10.86 6.79
CA GLY A 52 0.68 10.24 5.50
C GLY A 52 -0.21 10.81 4.38
N ALA A 53 -1.50 10.97 4.64
CA ALA A 53 -2.44 11.58 3.70
C ALA A 53 -2.08 13.04 3.38
N ALA A 54 -1.74 13.84 4.39
CA ALA A 54 -1.29 15.22 4.21
C ALA A 54 -0.01 15.30 3.37
N ALA A 55 0.99 14.46 3.67
CA ALA A 55 2.23 14.38 2.90
C ALA A 55 1.97 14.01 1.44
N LEU A 56 1.07 13.06 1.19
CA LEU A 56 0.69 12.63 -0.15
C LEU A 56 -0.05 13.74 -0.92
N LEU A 57 -0.99 14.43 -0.30
CA LEU A 57 -1.70 15.57 -0.90
C LEU A 57 -0.74 16.71 -1.24
N LEU A 58 0.20 17.04 -0.33
CA LEU A 58 1.25 18.02 -0.58
C LEU A 58 2.14 17.60 -1.75
N ALA A 59 2.53 16.32 -1.83
CA ALA A 59 3.32 15.80 -2.93
C ALA A 59 2.57 15.89 -4.27
N LEU A 60 1.29 15.55 -4.32
CA LEU A 60 0.46 15.69 -5.52
C LEU A 60 0.28 17.16 -5.95
N ARG A 61 0.08 18.06 -4.98
CA ARG A 61 -0.03 19.50 -5.23
C ARG A 61 1.27 20.05 -5.82
N ARG A 62 2.42 19.72 -5.22
CA ARG A 62 3.75 20.11 -5.72
C ARG A 62 4.00 19.60 -7.15
N ARG A 63 3.52 18.39 -7.44
CA ARG A 63 3.64 17.74 -8.76
C ARG A 63 2.57 18.18 -9.78
N ARG A 64 1.69 19.13 -9.42
CA ARG A 64 0.57 19.59 -10.25
C ARG A 64 -0.26 18.44 -10.82
N ALA A 65 -0.56 17.45 -9.96
CA ALA A 65 -1.28 16.26 -10.36
C ALA A 65 -2.69 16.58 -10.94
N PRO A 66 -3.20 15.78 -11.90
CA PRO A 66 -4.53 15.99 -12.46
C PRO A 66 -5.64 15.68 -11.44
N ALA A 67 -6.85 16.23 -11.65
CA ALA A 67 -8.03 16.00 -10.80
C ALA A 67 -8.32 14.51 -10.53
N ARG A 68 -8.14 13.64 -11.54
CA ARG A 68 -8.30 12.18 -11.39
C ARG A 68 -7.41 11.56 -10.31
N ALA A 69 -6.25 12.14 -10.01
CA ALA A 69 -5.37 11.66 -8.94
C ALA A 69 -6.01 11.89 -7.58
N TYR A 70 -6.61 13.06 -7.37
CA TYR A 70 -7.33 13.39 -6.15
C TYR A 70 -8.62 12.58 -6.03
N ALA A 71 -9.34 12.36 -7.13
CA ALA A 71 -10.51 11.47 -7.14
C ALA A 71 -10.13 10.03 -6.75
N ALA A 72 -9.03 9.50 -7.30
CA ALA A 72 -8.53 8.18 -6.91
C ALA A 72 -8.13 8.11 -5.43
N LEU A 73 -7.50 9.17 -4.88
CA LEU A 73 -7.22 9.23 -3.44
C LEU A 73 -8.49 9.33 -2.60
N ALA A 74 -9.50 10.08 -3.04
CA ALA A 74 -10.77 10.15 -2.34
C ALA A 74 -11.45 8.78 -2.30
N VAL A 75 -11.45 8.03 -3.41
CA VAL A 75 -11.95 6.65 -3.45
C VAL A 75 -11.17 5.76 -2.49
N ALA A 76 -9.84 5.80 -2.50
CA ALA A 76 -9.02 5.00 -1.59
C ALA A 76 -9.25 5.38 -0.12
N ALA A 77 -9.34 6.67 0.19
CA ALA A 77 -9.57 7.17 1.55
C ALA A 77 -10.94 6.76 2.08
N THR A 78 -11.99 6.88 1.25
CA THR A 78 -13.33 6.40 1.60
C THR A 78 -13.33 4.89 1.81
N GLY A 79 -12.65 4.13 0.94
CA GLY A 79 -12.52 2.68 1.10
C GLY A 79 -11.85 2.29 2.42
N TYR A 80 -10.72 2.92 2.77
CA TYR A 80 -10.07 2.71 4.06
C TYR A 80 -10.96 3.13 5.24
N ALA A 81 -11.63 4.28 5.16
CA ALA A 81 -12.51 4.77 6.22
C ALA A 81 -13.67 3.82 6.50
N LEU A 82 -14.34 3.32 5.44
CA LEU A 82 -15.40 2.34 5.56
C LEU A 82 -14.87 1.02 6.16
N ALA A 83 -13.71 0.56 5.70
CA ALA A 83 -13.07 -0.66 6.20
C ALA A 83 -12.71 -0.55 7.70
N PHE A 84 -12.11 0.56 8.14
CA PHE A 84 -11.77 0.79 9.55
C PHE A 84 -13.00 0.98 10.45
N THR A 85 -14.09 1.52 9.90
CA THR A 85 -15.38 1.66 10.59
C THR A 85 -16.02 0.29 10.80
N TRP A 86 -16.00 -0.56 9.77
CA TRP A 86 -16.50 -1.92 9.85
C TRP A 86 -15.71 -2.77 10.86
N LEU A 87 -14.38 -2.63 10.86
CA LEU A 87 -13.48 -3.29 11.82
C LEU A 87 -13.34 -2.54 13.16
N SER A 88 -14.35 -1.77 13.57
CA SER A 88 -14.21 -0.91 14.74
C SER A 88 -14.09 -1.66 16.06
N ALA A 89 -14.75 -2.81 16.16
CA ALA A 89 -14.67 -3.70 17.30
C ALA A 89 -13.39 -4.56 17.30
N GLN A 90 -12.82 -4.87 16.14
CA GLN A 90 -11.69 -5.80 15.98
C GLN A 90 -10.37 -5.08 15.69
N ARG A 91 -9.80 -4.45 16.72
CA ARG A 91 -8.58 -3.63 16.58
C ARG A 91 -7.37 -4.38 16.01
N LEU A 92 -7.29 -5.70 16.24
CA LEU A 92 -6.21 -6.51 15.69
C LEU A 92 -6.42 -6.75 14.19
N GLU A 93 -7.63 -7.06 13.74
CA GLU A 93 -7.96 -7.29 12.32
C GLU A 93 -7.69 -6.04 11.44
N ARG A 94 -7.68 -4.85 12.04
CA ARG A 94 -7.29 -3.61 11.36
C ARG A 94 -5.86 -3.60 10.82
N THR A 95 -4.96 -4.45 11.34
CA THR A 95 -3.55 -4.49 10.88
C THR A 95 -3.42 -5.06 9.47
N HIS A 96 -4.39 -5.87 9.03
CA HIS A 96 -4.41 -6.47 7.70
C HIS A 96 -4.38 -5.40 6.59
N LEU A 97 -5.15 -4.31 6.77
CA LEU A 97 -5.21 -3.21 5.79
C LEU A 97 -3.83 -2.58 5.47
N PRO A 98 -3.07 -2.05 6.45
CA PRO A 98 -1.74 -1.51 6.18
C PRO A 98 -0.71 -2.59 5.86
N GLU A 99 -0.81 -3.79 6.45
CA GLU A 99 0.12 -4.89 6.21
C GLU A 99 0.11 -5.34 4.75
N TYR A 100 -1.08 -5.59 4.20
CA TYR A 100 -1.25 -5.98 2.80
C TYR A 100 -1.19 -4.81 1.84
N GLY A 101 -1.43 -3.58 2.31
CA GLY A 101 -1.12 -2.39 1.55
C GLY A 101 0.39 -2.24 1.29
N MET A 102 1.22 -2.49 2.30
CA MET A 102 2.68 -2.52 2.15
C MET A 102 3.14 -3.72 1.30
N ALA A 103 2.53 -4.89 1.47
CA ALA A 103 2.78 -6.04 0.59
C ALA A 103 2.52 -5.68 -0.88
N ALA A 104 1.41 -5.00 -1.17
CA ALA A 104 1.06 -4.55 -2.52
C ALA A 104 2.05 -3.53 -3.09
N TRP A 105 2.59 -2.63 -2.26
CA TRP A 105 3.65 -1.72 -2.70
C TRP A 105 4.94 -2.45 -3.08
N LEU A 106 5.38 -3.41 -2.25
CA LEU A 106 6.58 -4.22 -2.53
C LEU A 106 6.36 -5.13 -3.75
N ALA A 107 5.19 -5.78 -3.83
CA ALA A 107 4.78 -6.62 -4.94
C ALA A 107 4.74 -5.83 -6.24
N TRP A 108 4.10 -4.65 -6.27
CA TRP A 108 4.09 -3.75 -7.41
C TRP A 108 5.50 -3.39 -7.87
N ARG A 109 6.41 -3.04 -6.94
CA ARG A 109 7.79 -2.71 -7.29
C ARG A 109 8.51 -3.89 -7.96
N ALA A 110 8.26 -5.10 -7.50
CA ALA A 110 8.88 -6.33 -8.00
C ALA A 110 8.30 -6.76 -9.36
N VAL A 111 6.97 -6.72 -9.54
CA VAL A 111 6.28 -7.28 -10.71
C VAL A 111 6.02 -6.26 -11.82
N ALA A 112 5.79 -4.99 -11.51
CA ALA A 112 5.45 -3.97 -12.52
C ALA A 112 6.49 -3.83 -13.65
N PRO A 113 7.81 -3.99 -13.42
CA PRO A 113 8.79 -3.98 -14.51
C PRO A 113 8.70 -5.18 -15.47
N LEU A 114 7.98 -6.23 -15.10
CA LEU A 114 7.91 -7.50 -15.83
C LEU A 114 6.65 -7.60 -16.71
N VAL A 115 5.72 -6.65 -16.61
CA VAL A 115 4.43 -6.70 -17.28
C VAL A 115 4.22 -5.47 -18.17
N PRO A 116 3.45 -5.59 -19.27
CA PRO A 116 3.29 -4.50 -20.22
C PRO A 116 2.37 -3.40 -19.68
N GLY A 117 2.93 -2.22 -19.48
CA GLY A 117 2.19 -1.01 -19.19
C GLY A 117 1.79 -0.81 -17.72
N PRO A 118 1.41 0.43 -17.36
CA PRO A 118 1.23 0.81 -15.97
C PRO A 118 0.02 0.12 -15.31
N LEU A 119 -1.09 -0.04 -16.04
CA LEU A 119 -2.31 -0.66 -15.50
C LEU A 119 -2.08 -2.14 -15.16
N ALA A 120 -1.43 -2.90 -16.06
CA ALA A 120 -1.07 -4.28 -15.80
C ALA A 120 -0.13 -4.39 -14.59
N GLY A 121 0.83 -3.47 -14.45
CA GLY A 121 1.72 -3.40 -13.29
C GLY A 121 0.98 -3.23 -11.97
N TYR A 122 0.02 -2.31 -11.92
CA TYR A 122 -0.84 -2.10 -10.75
C TYR A 122 -1.69 -3.35 -10.44
N ALA A 123 -2.38 -3.89 -11.45
CA ALA A 123 -3.21 -5.08 -11.28
C ALA A 123 -2.40 -6.30 -10.82
N ALA A 124 -1.22 -6.54 -11.40
CA ALA A 124 -0.32 -7.62 -11.01
C ALA A 124 0.20 -7.44 -9.58
N GLY A 125 0.52 -6.21 -9.16
CA GLY A 125 0.93 -5.92 -7.78
C GLY A 125 -0.17 -6.21 -6.76
N ALA A 126 -1.41 -5.79 -7.05
CA ALA A 126 -2.57 -6.08 -6.20
C ALA A 126 -2.87 -7.58 -6.15
N ALA A 127 -2.87 -8.25 -7.30
CA ALA A 127 -3.15 -9.69 -7.40
C ALA A 127 -2.10 -10.52 -6.64
N LEU A 128 -0.82 -10.19 -6.78
CA LEU A 128 0.25 -10.88 -6.06
C LEU A 128 0.14 -10.67 -4.54
N ALA A 129 -0.14 -9.45 -4.08
CA ALA A 129 -0.34 -9.20 -2.65
C ALA A 129 -1.61 -9.85 -2.09
N ALA A 130 -2.70 -9.89 -2.85
CA ALA A 130 -3.89 -10.64 -2.47
C ALA A 130 -3.62 -12.16 -2.41
N ALA A 131 -2.83 -12.71 -3.33
CA ALA A 131 -2.41 -14.11 -3.31
C ALA A 131 -1.53 -14.43 -2.11
N ILE A 132 -0.62 -13.53 -1.73
CA ILE A 132 0.17 -13.63 -0.48
C ILE A 132 -0.80 -13.64 0.72
N GLY A 133 -1.77 -12.72 0.77
CA GLY A 133 -2.72 -12.66 1.87
C GLY A 133 -3.69 -13.83 1.96
N TYR A 134 -3.99 -14.47 0.84
CA TYR A 134 -4.69 -15.74 0.85
C TYR A 134 -3.79 -16.87 1.40
N GLY A 135 -2.51 -16.88 1.00
CA GLY A 135 -1.52 -17.82 1.54
C GLY A 135 -1.33 -17.69 3.06
N ASP A 136 -1.37 -16.48 3.59
CA ASP A 136 -1.35 -16.20 5.03
C ASP A 136 -2.51 -16.86 5.76
N GLU A 137 -3.74 -16.72 5.24
CA GLU A 137 -4.92 -17.35 5.83
C GLU A 137 -4.90 -18.88 5.72
N LEU A 138 -4.36 -19.43 4.63
CA LEU A 138 -4.15 -20.87 4.52
C LEU A 138 -3.15 -21.38 5.58
N LEU A 139 -2.05 -20.65 5.79
CA LEU A 139 -1.09 -20.97 6.85
C LEU A 139 -1.74 -20.81 8.24
N GLN A 140 -2.56 -19.78 8.42
CA GLN A 140 -3.30 -19.54 9.64
C GLN A 140 -4.23 -20.72 9.98
N GLY A 141 -4.84 -21.35 8.99
CA GLY A 141 -5.68 -22.54 9.15
C GLY A 141 -4.96 -23.78 9.68
N ILE A 142 -3.62 -23.84 9.57
CA ILE A 142 -2.81 -24.96 10.09
C ILE A 142 -1.96 -24.59 11.31
N VAL A 143 -1.85 -23.30 11.66
CA VAL A 143 -1.13 -22.84 12.85
C VAL A 143 -1.99 -23.07 14.11
N PRO A 144 -1.48 -23.80 15.14
CA PRO A 144 -2.24 -24.06 16.35
C PRO A 144 -2.71 -22.77 17.06
N GLY A 145 -4.00 -22.71 17.40
CA GLY A 145 -4.60 -21.55 18.07
C GLY A 145 -4.94 -20.38 17.15
N ARG A 146 -4.90 -20.61 15.84
CA ARG A 146 -5.42 -19.70 14.81
C ARG A 146 -6.49 -20.41 13.97
N TYR A 147 -7.26 -19.62 13.24
CA TYR A 147 -8.36 -20.10 12.40
C TYR A 147 -8.34 -19.36 11.07
N TYR A 148 -8.63 -20.08 9.99
CA TYR A 148 -8.89 -19.47 8.69
C TYR A 148 -10.15 -18.61 8.77
N ASP A 149 -10.10 -17.37 8.29
CA ASP A 149 -11.27 -16.49 8.19
C ASP A 149 -11.38 -15.84 6.80
N ILE A 150 -12.51 -16.06 6.13
CA ILE A 150 -12.78 -15.46 4.81
C ILE A 150 -12.84 -13.93 4.87
N ARG A 151 -13.17 -13.36 6.04
CA ARG A 151 -13.15 -11.92 6.26
C ARG A 151 -11.72 -11.39 6.20
N ASP A 152 -10.77 -12.11 6.78
CA ASP A 152 -9.36 -11.71 6.73
C ASP A 152 -8.82 -11.78 5.30
N VAL A 153 -9.18 -12.81 4.52
CA VAL A 153 -8.89 -12.87 3.07
C VAL A 153 -9.41 -11.62 2.34
N ALA A 154 -10.66 -11.25 2.59
CA ALA A 154 -11.27 -10.07 1.98
C ALA A 154 -10.55 -8.77 2.41
N MET A 155 -10.15 -8.67 3.68
CA MET A 155 -9.43 -7.52 4.21
C MET A 155 -8.02 -7.38 3.63
N ASN A 156 -7.33 -8.51 3.46
CA ASN A 156 -6.01 -8.58 2.83
C ASN A 156 -6.09 -8.08 1.38
N ALA A 157 -7.05 -8.61 0.62
CA ALA A 157 -7.30 -8.20 -0.76
C ALA A 157 -7.71 -6.72 -0.86
N LEU A 158 -8.57 -6.25 0.04
CA LEU A 158 -8.98 -4.84 0.08
C LEU A 158 -7.80 -3.91 0.37
N GLY A 159 -6.96 -4.25 1.35
CA GLY A 159 -5.73 -3.51 1.66
C GLY A 159 -4.80 -3.40 0.46
N ALA A 160 -4.63 -4.51 -0.29
CA ALA A 160 -3.82 -4.53 -1.50
C ALA A 160 -4.38 -3.65 -2.62
N VAL A 161 -5.69 -3.74 -2.89
CA VAL A 161 -6.36 -2.94 -3.93
C VAL A 161 -6.30 -1.45 -3.61
N LEU A 162 -6.65 -1.05 -2.38
CA LEU A 162 -6.65 0.35 -1.97
C LEU A 162 -5.23 0.95 -2.04
N ALA A 163 -4.21 0.19 -1.64
CA ALA A 163 -2.83 0.64 -1.75
C ALA A 163 -2.40 0.85 -3.20
N VAL A 164 -2.78 -0.03 -4.12
CA VAL A 164 -2.46 0.14 -5.54
C VAL A 164 -3.16 1.35 -6.16
N ILE A 165 -4.39 1.68 -5.74
CA ILE A 165 -5.06 2.93 -6.13
C ILE A 165 -4.24 4.14 -5.67
N VAL A 166 -3.73 4.12 -4.42
CA VAL A 166 -2.86 5.17 -3.88
C VAL A 166 -1.56 5.29 -4.69
N ILE A 167 -0.91 4.17 -5.00
CA ILE A 167 0.32 4.12 -5.82
C ILE A 167 0.06 4.70 -7.22
N ALA A 168 -1.06 4.31 -7.84
CA ALA A 168 -1.44 4.80 -9.16
C ALA A 168 -1.67 6.31 -9.16
N ALA A 169 -2.38 6.84 -8.16
CA ALA A 169 -2.60 8.27 -7.97
C ALA A 169 -1.28 9.02 -7.83
N ALA A 170 -0.38 8.57 -6.95
CA ALA A 170 0.94 9.15 -6.76
C ALA A 170 1.79 9.17 -8.04
N GLY A 171 1.74 8.08 -8.81
CA GLY A 171 2.46 7.94 -10.08
C GLY A 171 1.95 8.86 -11.18
N THR A 172 0.65 9.22 -11.20
CA THR A 172 0.14 10.21 -12.17
C THR A 172 0.69 11.60 -11.94
N GLY A 173 0.87 12.01 -10.68
CA GLY A 173 1.51 13.29 -10.34
C GLY A 173 2.96 13.32 -10.82
N GLU A 174 3.72 12.26 -10.57
CA GLU A 174 5.13 12.20 -10.98
C GLU A 174 5.32 12.30 -12.50
N ARG A 175 4.50 11.57 -13.28
CA ARG A 175 4.53 11.63 -14.74
C ARG A 175 4.21 13.04 -15.26
N ARG A 176 3.26 13.73 -14.65
CA ARG A 176 2.89 15.10 -15.04
C ARG A 176 3.97 16.12 -14.70
N HIS A 177 4.58 16.00 -13.52
CA HIS A 177 5.71 16.86 -13.13
C HIS A 177 6.87 16.76 -14.13
N LYS A 178 7.29 15.52 -14.45
CA LYS A 178 8.37 15.28 -15.43
C LYS A 178 8.04 15.77 -16.84
N ALA A 179 6.77 15.73 -17.24
CA ALA A 179 6.34 16.26 -18.54
C ALA A 179 6.46 17.80 -18.59
N VAL A 180 6.02 18.48 -17.52
CA VAL A 180 6.10 19.95 -17.40
C VAL A 180 7.55 20.44 -17.31
N GLU A 181 8.45 19.72 -16.61
CA GLU A 181 9.88 20.08 -16.55
C GLU A 181 10.59 19.93 -17.91
N ARG A 182 10.16 18.98 -18.76
CA ARG A 182 10.78 18.72 -20.08
C ARG A 182 10.35 19.70 -21.17
N GLU A 183 9.14 20.27 -21.09
CA GLU A 183 8.61 21.21 -22.08
C GLU A 183 9.46 22.48 -22.31
N PRO A 184 9.94 23.19 -21.26
CA PRO A 184 10.81 24.35 -21.43
C PRO A 184 12.15 23.99 -22.10
N SER A 185 12.77 22.89 -21.68
CA SER A 185 14.09 22.47 -22.19
C SER A 185 14.04 22.09 -23.68
N ALA A 186 12.94 21.49 -24.14
CA ALA A 186 12.73 21.19 -25.55
C ALA A 186 12.56 22.46 -26.40
N LYS A 187 11.83 23.47 -25.89
CA LYS A 187 11.63 24.76 -26.58
C LYS A 187 12.92 25.58 -26.75
N PHE A 188 13.86 25.48 -25.81
CA PHE A 188 15.18 26.12 -25.93
C PHE A 188 16.11 25.37 -26.88
N ALA A 189 16.06 24.04 -26.94
CA ALA A 189 16.87 23.24 -27.87
C ALA A 189 16.46 23.44 -29.34
N THR A 190 15.19 23.73 -29.62
CA THR A 190 14.70 24.00 -30.99
C THR A 190 14.92 25.44 -31.47
N ARG A 191 15.38 26.34 -30.59
CA ARG A 191 15.78 27.71 -30.95
C ARG A 191 17.31 27.80 -30.99
N GLY A 192 17.93 27.02 -31.89
CA GLY A 192 19.31 27.27 -32.29
C GLY A 192 19.43 28.64 -32.96
N PRO A 193 20.62 29.29 -32.92
CA PRO A 193 20.79 30.62 -33.48
C PRO A 193 20.42 30.60 -34.96
N VAL A 194 19.44 31.43 -35.32
CA VAL A 194 19.17 31.77 -36.72
C VAL A 194 20.39 32.56 -37.16
N ALA A 195 21.26 31.91 -37.94
CA ALA A 195 22.39 32.54 -38.62
C ALA A 195 21.89 33.41 -39.78
#